data_AF-A0A259D5T5-F1
#
_entry.id   AF-A0A259D5T5-F1
#
_cell.length_a   1.000
_cell.length_b   1.000
_cell.length_c   1.000
_cell.angle_alpha   90.00
_cell.angle_beta   90.00
_cell.angle_gamma   90.00
#
_symmetry.space_group_name_H-M   'P 1'
#
loop_
_entity.id
_entity.type
_entity.pdbx_description
1 polymer ?
#
loop_
_entity_poly.entity_id
_entity_poly.type
_entity_poly.pdbx_seq_one_letter_code
_entity_poly.pdbx_strand_id
1 'polypeptide(L)'
;MSSVVSESKQNEKEVLFHPELLQKFDINGPRYTSYPSADRFHNQFSESDYLGALQRVAQADEPLSLYFHLPFCPNICYYCGCNKIITKDHGRSAKYIKYLAKEMAMVCAAMGVQKKIPVTQLHWGG
;
A
#
# COMPACT_ATOMS: atom_id res chain seq x y z
N MET A 1 41.76 39.18 -34.47
CA MET A 1 42.10 37.78 -34.77
C MET A 1 42.72 37.16 -33.54
N SER A 2 42.47 35.87 -33.31
CA SER A 2 42.79 35.07 -32.10
C SER A 2 41.76 35.28 -30.98
N SER A 3 40.58 34.66 -31.01
CA SER A 3 40.30 33.22 -30.89
C SER A 3 41.01 32.60 -29.69
N VAL A 4 40.37 32.67 -28.53
CA VAL A 4 40.66 31.79 -27.39
C VAL A 4 39.49 30.82 -27.30
N VAL A 5 39.66 29.76 -28.09
CA VAL A 5 39.18 28.39 -27.96
C VAL A 5 38.18 28.13 -26.83
N SER A 6 36.96 27.79 -27.24
CA SER A 6 36.01 27.02 -26.43
C SER A 6 36.57 25.61 -26.19
N GLU A 7 37.12 25.36 -25.01
CA GLU A 7 37.40 23.99 -24.56
C GLU A 7 36.13 23.40 -23.96
N SER A 8 35.23 22.98 -24.86
CA SER A 8 34.23 21.98 -24.53
C SER A 8 34.85 20.59 -24.64
N LYS A 9 34.53 19.75 -23.65
CA LYS A 9 34.69 18.27 -23.56
C LYS A 9 35.97 17.79 -22.88
N GLN A 10 35.87 17.62 -21.57
CA GLN A 10 36.28 16.36 -20.96
C GLN A 10 35.04 15.59 -20.52
N ASN A 11 35.00 14.35 -21.00
CA ASN A 11 33.98 13.35 -20.77
C ASN A 11 34.14 12.82 -19.34
N GLU A 12 33.83 13.64 -18.34
CA GLU A 12 33.74 13.19 -16.96
C GLU A 12 32.47 12.35 -16.87
N LYS A 13 32.64 11.04 -16.71
CA LYS A 13 31.54 10.18 -16.27
C LYS A 13 31.01 10.81 -14.98
N GLU A 14 29.81 11.39 -15.06
CA GLU A 14 29.10 11.90 -13.89
C GLU A 14 29.15 10.82 -12.81
N VAL A 15 29.80 11.14 -11.70
CA VAL A 15 29.93 10.21 -10.58
C VAL A 15 28.55 10.10 -9.97
N LEU A 16 27.76 9.10 -10.37
CA LEU A 16 26.37 8.92 -9.93
C LEU A 16 26.20 8.80 -8.41
N PHE A 17 27.29 8.59 -7.68
CA PHE A 17 27.28 8.43 -6.23
C PHE A 17 27.88 9.65 -5.53
N HIS A 18 27.02 10.38 -4.82
CA HIS A 18 27.34 11.59 -4.08
C HIS A 18 27.09 11.37 -2.57
N PRO A 19 28.10 10.94 -1.78
CA PRO A 19 27.96 10.72 -0.34
C PRO A 19 27.41 11.93 0.42
N GLU A 20 27.75 13.14 -0.04
CA GLU A 20 27.29 14.40 0.49
C GLU A 20 25.78 14.59 0.37
N LEU A 21 25.15 14.05 -0.68
CA LEU A 21 23.69 14.08 -0.83
C LEU A 21 23.03 13.11 0.15
N LEU A 22 23.61 11.93 0.37
CA LEU A 22 23.11 11.00 1.37
C LEU A 22 23.14 11.63 2.76
N GLN A 23 24.26 12.26 3.15
CA GLN A 23 24.35 12.95 4.44
C GLN A 23 23.34 14.11 4.55
N LYS A 24 23.11 14.85 3.46
CA LYS A 24 22.14 15.95 3.44
C LYS A 24 20.69 15.48 3.57
N PHE A 25 20.35 14.31 3.01
CA PHE A 25 18.98 13.81 2.94
C PHE A 25 18.70 12.61 3.86
N ASP A 26 19.64 12.23 4.74
CA ASP A 26 19.43 11.27 5.83
C ASP A 26 18.60 11.90 6.96
N ILE A 27 17.37 12.28 6.61
CA ILE A 27 16.37 12.86 7.50
C ILE A 27 15.06 12.09 7.36
N ASN A 28 14.19 12.19 8.37
CA ASN A 28 12.87 11.55 8.31
C ASN A 28 12.04 12.15 7.16
N GLY A 29 11.81 11.35 6.12
CA GLY A 29 10.94 11.69 5.00
C GLY A 29 9.54 11.08 5.13
N PRO A 30 8.53 11.63 4.44
CA PRO A 30 7.22 10.99 4.32
C PRO A 30 7.34 9.65 3.59
N ARG A 31 6.63 8.63 4.08
CA ARG A 31 6.54 7.33 3.41
C ARG A 31 5.50 7.42 2.29
N TYR A 32 5.96 7.47 1.05
CA TYR A 32 5.09 7.46 -0.14
C TYR A 32 4.66 6.04 -0.49
N THR A 33 3.76 5.46 0.30
CA THR A 33 3.14 4.16 0.01
C THR A 33 1.87 4.28 -0.82
N SER A 34 1.27 5.47 -0.86
CA SER A 34 0.10 5.83 -1.67
C SER A 34 0.09 7.34 -1.93
N TYR A 35 -0.73 7.80 -2.87
CA TYR A 35 -1.02 9.22 -3.05
C TYR A 35 -2.53 9.43 -3.26
N PRO A 36 -3.20 10.27 -2.45
CA PRO A 36 -2.69 10.91 -1.23
C PRO A 36 -2.24 9.89 -0.17
N SER A 37 -1.35 10.33 0.72
CA SER A 37 -0.81 9.52 1.82
C SER A 37 -1.83 9.36 2.95
N ALA A 38 -1.65 8.36 3.82
CA ALA A 38 -2.60 8.02 4.90
C ALA A 38 -2.80 9.14 5.94
N ASP A 39 -1.87 10.09 6.09
CA ASP A 39 -2.03 11.30 6.90
C ASP A 39 -3.17 12.21 6.39
N ARG A 40 -3.69 11.94 5.19
CA ARG A 40 -4.85 12.63 4.61
C ARG A 40 -6.17 11.93 4.88
N PHE A 41 -6.19 10.80 5.57
CA PHE A 41 -7.44 10.18 5.98
C PHE A 41 -8.10 11.01 7.10
N HIS A 42 -9.39 11.25 6.97
CA HIS A 42 -10.17 12.06 7.91
C HIS A 42 -11.55 11.43 8.13
N ASN A 43 -12.18 11.78 9.26
CA ASN A 43 -13.46 11.20 9.69
C ASN A 43 -14.69 11.72 8.94
N GLN A 44 -14.51 12.38 7.79
CA GLN A 44 -15.65 12.83 6.95
C GLN A 44 -15.98 11.81 5.85
N PHE A 45 -15.09 10.86 5.57
CA PHE A 45 -15.42 9.74 4.69
C PHE A 45 -16.45 8.85 5.38
N SER A 46 -17.64 8.78 4.80
CA SER A 46 -18.83 8.19 5.38
C SER A 46 -19.07 6.76 4.88
N GLU A 47 -20.03 6.09 5.51
CA GLU A 47 -20.54 4.80 5.03
C GLU A 47 -21.08 4.91 3.59
N SER A 48 -21.83 5.98 3.27
CA SER A 48 -22.35 6.20 1.91
C SER A 48 -21.25 6.34 0.87
N ASP A 49 -20.12 6.97 1.22
CA ASP A 49 -18.97 7.10 0.31
C ASP A 49 -18.36 5.73 -0.01
N TYR A 50 -18.23 4.88 1.02
CA TYR A 50 -17.74 3.52 0.88
C TYR A 50 -18.68 2.65 0.02
N LEU A 51 -19.98 2.65 0.32
CA LEU A 51 -20.97 1.90 -0.45
C LEU A 51 -21.01 2.34 -1.91
N GLY A 52 -20.94 3.66 -2.16
CA GLY A 52 -20.85 4.20 -3.51
C GLY A 52 -19.56 3.78 -4.24
N ALA A 53 -18.42 3.68 -3.54
CA ALA A 53 -17.18 3.18 -4.11
C ALA A 53 -17.28 1.71 -4.52
N LEU A 54 -17.87 0.86 -3.67
CA LEU A 54 -18.10 -0.56 -3.97
C LEU A 54 -18.98 -0.75 -5.21
N GLN A 55 -20.05 0.03 -5.34
CA GLN A 55 -20.92 0.00 -6.51
C GLN A 55 -20.19 0.41 -7.79
N ARG A 56 -19.34 1.46 -7.73
CA ARG A 56 -18.51 1.87 -8.87
C ARG A 56 -17.54 0.77 -9.30
N VAL A 57 -16.89 0.10 -8.34
CA VAL A 57 -16.01 -1.05 -8.62
C VAL A 57 -16.79 -2.19 -9.30
N ALA A 58 -18.01 -2.48 -8.86
CA ALA A 58 -18.83 -3.53 -9.45
C ALA A 58 -19.30 -3.23 -10.88
N GLN A 59 -19.47 -1.94 -11.21
CA GLN A 59 -19.85 -1.47 -12.54
C GLN A 59 -18.66 -1.33 -13.49
N ALA A 60 -17.45 -1.13 -12.95
CA ALA A 60 -16.23 -1.11 -13.74
C ALA A 60 -16.04 -2.43 -14.49
N ASP A 61 -15.40 -2.36 -15.66
CA ASP A 61 -14.99 -3.55 -16.41
C ASP A 61 -13.50 -3.85 -16.17
N GLU A 62 -13.11 -3.80 -14.89
CA GLU A 62 -11.73 -4.00 -14.45
C GLU A 62 -11.62 -5.23 -13.54
N PRO A 63 -10.50 -5.98 -13.62
CA PRO A 63 -10.26 -7.09 -12.71
C PRO A 63 -9.98 -6.61 -11.28
N LEU A 64 -10.26 -7.46 -10.30
CA LEU A 64 -10.00 -7.18 -8.90
C LEU A 64 -8.61 -7.66 -8.46
N SER A 65 -7.98 -6.83 -7.61
CA SER A 65 -6.86 -7.21 -6.76
C SER A 65 -7.33 -7.26 -5.31
N LEU A 66 -7.15 -8.40 -4.64
CA LEU A 66 -7.59 -8.60 -3.26
C LEU A 66 -6.40 -8.62 -2.30
N TYR A 67 -6.51 -7.88 -1.20
CA TYR A 67 -5.56 -7.89 -0.09
C TYR A 67 -6.26 -8.31 1.20
N PHE A 68 -5.70 -9.28 1.90
CA PHE A 68 -6.15 -9.70 3.22
C PHE A 68 -5.05 -9.47 4.24
N HIS A 69 -5.40 -8.78 5.33
CA HIS A 69 -4.49 -8.57 6.45
C HIS A 69 -4.67 -9.68 7.50
N LEU A 70 -3.61 -10.38 7.88
CA LEU A 70 -3.60 -11.47 8.87
C LEU A 70 -2.63 -11.08 10.00
N PRO A 71 -3.10 -10.36 11.03
CA PRO A 71 -2.22 -9.63 11.93
C PRO A 71 -1.66 -10.53 13.05
N PHE A 72 -1.28 -11.79 12.81
CA PHE A 72 -0.90 -12.70 13.91
C PHE A 72 0.54 -13.19 13.79
N CYS A 73 1.37 -12.84 14.78
CA CYS A 73 2.73 -13.35 14.89
C CYS A 73 2.91 -14.16 16.19
N PRO A 74 3.56 -15.34 16.16
CA PRO A 74 3.79 -16.13 17.36
C PRO A 74 4.89 -15.54 18.27
N ASN A 75 5.76 -14.70 17.71
CA ASN A 75 6.94 -14.14 18.38
C ASN A 75 7.05 -12.64 18.12
N ILE A 76 7.68 -11.94 19.07
CA ILE A 76 8.00 -10.52 18.94
C ILE A 76 9.31 -10.33 18.16
N CYS A 77 9.28 -9.47 17.16
CA CYS A 77 10.47 -8.93 16.51
C CYS A 77 10.60 -7.46 16.92
N TYR A 78 11.65 -7.10 17.67
CA TYR A 78 11.80 -5.74 18.23
C TYR A 78 11.93 -4.63 17.18
N TYR A 79 12.36 -4.97 15.97
CA TYR A 79 12.45 -4.04 14.85
C TYR A 79 11.11 -3.87 14.08
N CYS A 80 10.09 -4.67 14.36
CA CYS A 80 8.90 -4.75 13.51
C CYS A 80 7.88 -3.65 13.84
N GLY A 81 7.65 -2.75 12.86
CA GLY A 81 6.63 -1.70 12.90
C GLY A 81 5.29 -2.04 12.23
N CYS A 82 5.09 -3.30 11.80
CA CYS A 82 3.85 -3.72 11.13
C CYS A 82 2.64 -3.69 12.08
N ASN A 83 1.44 -3.46 11.53
CA ASN A 83 0.18 -3.73 12.23
C ASN A 83 0.09 -5.25 12.47
N LYS A 84 0.13 -5.64 13.74
CA LYS A 84 0.17 -7.05 14.15
C LYS A 84 -0.26 -7.21 15.59
N ILE A 85 -0.58 -8.45 15.94
CA ILE A 85 -0.99 -8.95 17.24
C ILE A 85 -0.06 -10.12 17.56
N ILE A 86 0.74 -9.99 18.62
CA ILE A 86 1.61 -11.08 19.10
C ILE A 86 0.76 -12.04 19.92
N THR A 87 0.62 -13.28 19.48
CA THR A 87 -0.18 -14.30 20.17
C THR A 87 0.21 -15.70 19.74
N LYS A 88 0.20 -16.64 20.69
CA LYS A 88 0.28 -18.09 20.42
C LYS A 88 -1.08 -18.78 20.45
N ASP A 89 -2.13 -18.06 20.86
CA ASP A 89 -3.50 -18.57 20.86
C ASP A 89 -4.09 -18.55 19.44
N HIS A 90 -4.12 -19.73 18.82
CA HIS A 90 -4.74 -19.94 17.50
C HIS A 90 -6.28 -19.83 17.51
N GLY A 91 -6.92 -19.80 18.69
CA GLY A 91 -8.35 -19.49 18.82
C GLY A 91 -8.68 -18.07 18.35
N ARG A 92 -7.75 -17.13 18.52
CA ARG A 92 -7.90 -15.75 18.03
C ARG A 92 -7.90 -15.67 16.50
N SER A 93 -6.95 -16.33 15.84
CA SER A 93 -6.91 -16.35 14.38
C SER A 93 -8.12 -17.09 13.80
N ALA A 94 -8.53 -18.21 14.39
CA ALA A 94 -9.75 -18.92 13.98
C ALA A 94 -11.01 -18.04 14.08
N LYS A 95 -11.15 -17.26 15.17
CA LYS A 95 -12.24 -16.28 15.30
C LYS A 95 -12.13 -15.18 14.23
N TYR A 96 -10.93 -14.68 13.96
CA TYR A 96 -10.69 -13.64 12.97
C TYR A 96 -11.09 -14.07 11.55
N ILE A 97 -10.73 -15.28 11.12
CA ILE A 97 -11.14 -15.81 9.81
C ILE A 97 -12.68 -15.84 9.66
N LYS A 98 -13.41 -16.14 10.74
CA LYS A 98 -14.88 -16.08 10.72
C LYS A 98 -15.40 -14.66 10.53
N TYR A 99 -14.73 -13.64 11.07
CA TYR A 99 -15.09 -12.25 10.83
C TYR A 99 -14.72 -11.78 9.44
N LEU A 100 -13.56 -12.18 8.90
CA LEU A 100 -13.21 -11.92 7.50
C LEU A 100 -14.27 -12.47 6.55
N ALA A 101 -14.74 -13.70 6.75
CA ALA A 101 -15.81 -14.26 5.94
C ALA A 101 -17.12 -13.45 6.02
N LYS A 102 -17.46 -12.92 7.21
CA LYS A 102 -18.62 -12.04 7.39
C LYS A 102 -18.44 -10.70 6.66
N GLU A 103 -17.27 -10.10 6.77
CA GLU A 103 -16.93 -8.86 6.06
C GLU A 103 -17.01 -9.06 4.54
N MET A 104 -16.40 -10.13 4.01
CA MET A 104 -16.49 -10.47 2.60
C MET A 104 -17.94 -10.61 2.14
N ALA A 105 -18.79 -11.30 2.92
CA ALA A 105 -20.21 -11.42 2.59
C ALA A 105 -20.93 -10.06 2.55
N MET A 106 -20.64 -9.17 3.51
CA MET A 106 -21.20 -7.81 3.53
C MET A 106 -20.73 -6.98 2.34
N VAL A 107 -19.44 -7.03 2.01
CA VAL A 107 -18.86 -6.32 0.86
C VAL A 107 -19.45 -6.84 -0.45
N CYS A 108 -19.53 -8.16 -0.65
CA CYS A 108 -20.16 -8.75 -1.84
C CYS A 108 -21.63 -8.33 -2.00
N ALA A 109 -22.39 -8.32 -0.90
CA ALA A 109 -23.77 -7.86 -0.92
C ALA A 109 -23.89 -6.37 -1.28
N ALA A 110 -23.05 -5.52 -0.67
CA ALA A 110 -23.03 -4.07 -0.93
C ALA A 110 -22.60 -3.72 -2.36
N MET A 111 -21.67 -4.50 -2.95
CA MET A 111 -21.24 -4.32 -4.33
C MET A 111 -22.38 -4.57 -5.34
N GLY A 112 -23.38 -5.41 -5.02
CA GLY A 112 -24.52 -5.65 -5.90
C GLY A 112 -24.14 -6.23 -7.26
N VAL A 113 -23.08 -7.04 -7.30
CA VAL A 113 -22.44 -7.54 -8.52
C VAL A 113 -23.43 -8.36 -9.37
N GLN A 114 -23.67 -7.93 -10.61
CA GLN A 114 -24.55 -8.65 -11.57
C GLN A 114 -23.78 -9.55 -12.54
N LYS A 115 -22.45 -9.37 -12.66
CA LYS A 115 -21.56 -10.09 -13.58
C LYS A 115 -20.36 -10.67 -12.84
N LYS A 116 -19.78 -11.78 -13.30
CA LYS A 116 -18.52 -12.26 -12.70
C LYS A 116 -17.40 -11.26 -12.97
N ILE A 117 -16.70 -10.84 -11.93
CA ILE A 117 -15.52 -9.97 -12.03
C ILE A 117 -14.28 -10.84 -11.81
N PRO A 118 -13.34 -10.90 -12.76
CA PRO A 118 -12.13 -11.70 -12.60
C PRO A 118 -11.25 -11.14 -11.48
N VAL A 119 -10.75 -12.02 -10.62
CA VAL A 119 -9.69 -11.68 -9.65
C VAL A 119 -8.36 -12.07 -10.28
N THR A 120 -7.50 -11.09 -10.55
CA THR A 120 -6.19 -11.33 -11.18
C THR A 120 -5.04 -11.30 -10.17
N GLN A 121 -5.28 -10.79 -8.97
CA GLN A 121 -4.27 -10.72 -7.92
C GLN A 121 -4.89 -10.99 -6.54
N LEU A 122 -4.17 -11.75 -5.71
CA LEU A 122 -4.52 -12.02 -4.33
C LEU A 122 -3.26 -12.04 -3.46
N HIS A 123 -3.27 -11.23 -2.40
CA HIS A 123 -2.15 -11.10 -1.46
C HIS A 123 -2.61 -11.23 -0.02
N TRP A 124 -1.89 -12.01 0.77
CA TRP A 124 -2.05 -12.07 2.22
C TRP A 124 -0.82 -11.45 2.87
N GLY A 125 -1.01 -10.42 3.68
CA GLY A 125 0.07 -9.79 4.46
C GLY A 125 -0.34 -9.62 5.91
N GLY A 126 0.56 -9.14 6.76
CA GLY A 126 0.33 -8.98 8.20
C GLY A 126 1.41 -9.61 9.06
#